data_AF-A0A914CX77-F1
#
_entry.id   AF-A0A914CX77-F1
#
_cell.length_a   1.000
_cell.length_b   1.000
_cell.length_c   1.000
_cell.angle_alpha   90.00
_cell.angle_beta   90.00
_cell.angle_gamma   90.00
#
_symmetry.space_group_name_H-M   'P 1'
#
loop_
_entity.id
_entity.type
_entity.pdbx_description
1 polymer ?
#
loop_
_entity_poly.entity_id
_entity_poly.type
_entity_poly.pdbx_seq_one_letter_code
_entity_poly.pdbx_strand_id
1 'polypeptide(L)'
;MYNWTNEQAVKYYGLITLAQAGVDSALSILFVTWLGQALSKRRLERIATIFGLSCMLFFHILTFPWPFWPNKLKYDINHINQTATEITGCYTQTYSWCPSTHQVPLALYVFSMVFLMAGTMTGILFMAGALARTIGPIVVSFLFDHYGPEATWEMEMVVLGVTIGVWVVFYRKIEPYEANDKHPESLDRKDSIISTKTESLSIERL
;
A
#
# COMPACT_ATOMS: atom_id res chain seq x y z
N MET A 1 -11.21 7.53 17.66
CA MET A 1 -11.40 6.10 17.97
C MET A 1 -10.93 5.69 19.36
N TYR A 2 -9.77 6.15 19.86
CA TYR A 2 -9.16 5.65 21.11
C TYR A 2 -9.13 6.63 22.29
N ASN A 3 -10.03 7.62 22.31
CA ASN A 3 -10.07 8.67 23.35
C ASN A 3 -8.78 9.48 23.49
N TRP A 4 -8.07 9.69 22.37
CA TRP A 4 -6.92 10.57 22.32
C TRP A 4 -7.36 12.02 22.14
N THR A 5 -6.62 12.95 22.75
CA THR A 5 -6.71 14.38 22.42
C THR A 5 -6.16 14.62 21.02
N ASN A 6 -6.45 15.78 20.43
CA ASN A 6 -5.93 16.11 19.09
C ASN A 6 -4.39 16.07 19.05
N GLU A 7 -3.73 16.58 20.09
CA GLU A 7 -2.27 16.55 20.21
C GLU A 7 -1.73 15.12 20.30
N GLN A 8 -2.33 14.28 21.14
CA GLN A 8 -1.96 12.87 21.29
C GLN A 8 -2.19 12.09 19.99
N ALA A 9 -3.32 12.32 19.34
CA ALA A 9 -3.67 11.63 18.09
C ALA A 9 -2.65 11.94 16.99
N VAL A 10 -2.29 13.21 16.80
CA VAL A 10 -1.28 13.62 15.82
C VAL A 10 0.09 13.02 16.16
N LYS A 11 0.50 13.05 17.44
CA LYS A 11 1.77 12.47 17.89
C LYS A 11 1.84 10.95 17.64
N TYR A 12 0.84 10.20 18.08
CA TYR A 12 0.83 8.75 17.91
C TYR A 12 0.70 8.34 16.45
N TYR A 13 -0.14 9.03 15.68
CA TYR A 13 -0.28 8.76 14.24
C TYR A 13 1.04 9.04 13.50
N GLY A 14 1.75 10.12 13.85
CA GLY A 14 3.07 10.43 13.32
C GLY A 14 4.09 9.32 13.62
N LEU A 15 4.14 8.82 14.86
CA LEU A 15 5.04 7.72 15.24
C LEU A 15 4.72 6.41 14.53
N ILE A 16 3.43 6.04 14.44
CA ILE A 16 2.98 4.83 13.74
C ILE A 16 3.36 4.92 12.25
N THR A 17 3.12 6.07 11.63
CA THR A 17 3.43 6.30 10.21
C THR A 17 4.94 6.25 9.95
N LEU A 18 5.76 6.79 10.86
CA LEU A 18 7.22 6.72 10.77
C LEU A 18 7.72 5.27 10.85
N ALA A 19 7.19 4.50 11.82
CA ALA A 19 7.53 3.08 11.97
C ALA A 19 7.15 2.28 10.73
N GLN A 20 5.95 2.51 10.20
CA GLN A 20 5.47 1.89 8.96
C GLN A 20 6.40 2.22 7.78
N ALA A 21 6.71 3.51 7.56
CA ALA A 21 7.60 3.92 6.47
C ALA A 21 9.00 3.29 6.58
N GLY A 22 9.51 3.12 7.81
CA GLY A 22 10.78 2.41 8.06
C GLY A 22 10.72 0.94 7.67
N VAL A 23 9.65 0.23 8.06
CA VAL A 23 9.43 -1.17 7.69
C VAL A 23 9.27 -1.32 6.18
N ASP A 24 8.45 -0.48 5.55
CA ASP A 24 8.19 -0.50 4.11
C ASP A 24 9.47 -0.26 3.30
N SER A 25 10.30 0.71 3.74
CA SER A 25 11.58 1.03 3.10
C SER A 25 12.56 -0.13 3.23
N ALA A 26 12.66 -0.74 4.41
CA ALA A 26 13.54 -1.88 4.65
C ALA A 26 13.11 -3.10 3.81
N LEU A 27 11.82 -3.43 3.81
CA LEU A 27 11.26 -4.52 3.00
C LEU A 27 11.44 -4.26 1.51
N SER A 28 11.28 -3.01 1.06
CA SER A 28 11.48 -2.64 -0.34
C SER A 28 12.95 -2.73 -0.77
N ILE A 29 13.89 -2.33 0.09
CA ILE A 29 15.33 -2.47 -0.18
C ILE A 29 15.74 -3.94 -0.20
N LEU A 30 15.27 -4.74 0.76
CA LEU A 30 15.47 -6.19 0.78
C LEU A 30 14.86 -6.84 -0.47
N PHE A 31 13.66 -6.42 -0.86
CA PHE A 31 13.03 -6.87 -2.10
C PHE A 31 13.86 -6.48 -3.31
N VAL A 32 14.26 -5.22 -3.50
CA VAL A 32 15.06 -4.80 -4.67
C VAL A 32 16.44 -5.49 -4.72
N THR A 33 17.09 -5.71 -3.58
CA THR A 33 18.43 -6.33 -3.53
C THR A 33 18.38 -7.85 -3.68
N TRP A 34 17.41 -8.53 -3.06
CA TRP A 34 17.21 -9.98 -3.17
C TRP A 34 16.52 -10.37 -4.49
N LEU A 35 15.50 -9.61 -4.89
CA LEU A 35 14.76 -9.80 -6.13
C LEU A 35 15.55 -9.30 -7.34
N GLY A 36 16.37 -8.26 -7.22
CA GLY A 36 17.22 -7.75 -8.31
C GLY A 36 18.12 -8.82 -8.93
N GLN A 37 18.52 -9.81 -8.12
CA GLN A 37 19.30 -10.97 -8.58
C GLN A 37 18.41 -12.14 -9.06
N ALA A 38 17.12 -12.17 -8.67
CA ALA A 38 16.14 -13.19 -9.05
C ALA A 38 15.15 -12.74 -10.16
N LEU A 39 15.20 -11.46 -10.56
CA LEU A 39 14.27 -10.71 -11.42
C LEU A 39 14.25 -11.18 -12.88
N SER A 40 15.08 -12.16 -13.23
CA SER A 40 14.95 -12.90 -14.49
C SER A 40 13.66 -13.75 -14.55
N LYS A 41 12.98 -14.02 -13.41
CA LYS A 41 11.95 -15.05 -13.36
C LYS A 41 10.51 -14.50 -13.24
N ARG A 42 9.79 -14.52 -14.38
CA ARG A 42 8.33 -14.29 -14.60
C ARG A 42 7.37 -14.71 -13.48
N ARG A 43 7.69 -15.76 -12.72
CA ARG A 43 6.80 -16.29 -11.67
C ARG A 43 6.83 -15.47 -10.38
N LEU A 44 7.95 -14.81 -10.07
CA LEU A 44 8.15 -14.16 -8.78
C LEU A 44 7.40 -12.83 -8.67
N GLU A 45 7.38 -12.03 -9.75
CA GLU A 45 6.63 -10.77 -9.83
C GLU A 45 5.12 -10.99 -9.64
N ARG A 46 4.58 -12.01 -10.31
CA ARG A 46 3.16 -12.37 -10.19
C ARG A 46 2.77 -12.80 -8.79
N ILE A 47 3.63 -13.59 -8.14
CA ILE A 47 3.43 -14.03 -6.76
C ILE A 47 3.53 -12.83 -5.80
N ALA A 48 4.47 -11.91 -6.02
CA ALA A 48 4.60 -10.70 -5.22
C ALA A 48 3.37 -9.78 -5.33
N THR A 49 2.84 -9.56 -6.54
CA THR A 49 1.63 -8.73 -6.72
C THR A 49 0.41 -9.34 -6.05
N ILE A 50 0.15 -10.65 -6.21
CA ILE A 50 -1.01 -11.28 -5.56
C ILE A 50 -0.84 -11.35 -4.05
N PHE A 51 0.38 -11.59 -3.56
CA PHE A 51 0.69 -11.56 -2.14
C PHE A 51 0.41 -10.16 -1.56
N GLY A 52 0.89 -9.10 -2.21
CA GLY A 52 0.62 -7.72 -1.79
C GLY A 52 -0.87 -7.37 -1.78
N LEU A 53 -1.60 -7.69 -2.85
CA LEU A 53 -3.06 -7.46 -2.91
C LEU A 53 -3.81 -8.26 -1.83
N SER A 54 -3.37 -9.50 -1.56
CA SER A 54 -3.96 -10.36 -0.53
C SER A 54 -3.69 -9.82 0.88
N CYS A 55 -2.47 -9.37 1.17
CA CYS A 55 -2.11 -8.72 2.43
C CYS A 55 -2.91 -7.43 2.63
N MET A 56 -3.10 -6.63 1.58
CA MET A 56 -3.88 -5.39 1.64
C MET A 56 -5.36 -5.67 1.89
N LEU A 57 -5.95 -6.69 1.26
CA LEU A 57 -7.32 -7.12 1.55
C LEU A 57 -7.44 -7.63 2.99
N PHE A 58 -6.47 -8.43 3.44
CA PHE A 58 -6.45 -8.96 4.80
C PHE A 58 -6.34 -7.85 5.86
N PHE A 59 -5.56 -6.80 5.59
CA PHE A 59 -5.50 -5.61 6.44
C PHE A 59 -6.88 -4.95 6.62
N HIS A 60 -7.64 -4.75 5.53
CA HIS A 60 -8.98 -4.16 5.62
C HIS A 60 -9.96 -5.05 6.38
N ILE A 61 -9.85 -6.38 6.21
CA ILE A 61 -10.65 -7.36 6.96
C ILE A 61 -10.32 -7.31 8.47
N LEU A 62 -9.04 -7.23 8.84
CA LEU A 62 -8.63 -7.17 10.26
C LEU A 62 -9.01 -5.85 10.93
N THR A 63 -8.96 -4.74 10.18
CA THR A 63 -9.28 -3.40 10.69
C THR A 63 -10.77 -3.07 10.60
N PHE A 64 -11.60 -3.98 10.07
CA PHE A 64 -13.04 -3.78 10.02
C PHE A 64 -13.65 -3.81 11.44
N PRO A 65 -14.54 -2.87 11.78
CA PRO A 65 -15.21 -2.81 13.09
C PRO A 65 -16.32 -3.87 13.21
N TRP A 66 -15.91 -5.15 13.24
CA TRP A 66 -16.83 -6.28 13.31
C TRP A 66 -17.77 -6.23 14.53
N PRO A 67 -19.01 -6.75 14.39
CA PRO A 67 -20.00 -6.75 15.47
C PRO A 67 -19.66 -7.69 16.63
N PHE A 68 -18.63 -8.53 16.49
CA PHE A 68 -18.18 -9.41 17.57
C PHE A 68 -17.26 -8.72 18.59
N TRP A 69 -16.76 -7.51 18.29
CA TRP A 69 -15.88 -6.81 19.23
C TRP A 69 -16.69 -6.38 20.46
N PRO A 70 -16.22 -6.68 21.69
CA PRO A 70 -17.01 -6.45 22.90
C PRO A 70 -17.16 -4.97 23.25
N ASN A 71 -16.24 -4.12 22.77
CA ASN A 71 -16.20 -2.71 23.10
C ASN A 71 -16.83 -1.89 21.99
N LYS A 72 -17.75 -1.00 22.35
CA LYS A 72 -18.28 0.03 21.46
C LYS A 72 -17.39 1.27 21.48
N LEU A 73 -17.53 2.11 20.45
CA LEU A 73 -16.82 3.37 20.37
C LEU A 73 -17.14 4.25 21.60
N LYS A 74 -16.11 4.83 22.23
CA LYS A 74 -16.31 5.81 23.29
C LYS A 74 -16.79 7.13 22.69
N TYR A 75 -17.94 7.63 23.15
CA TYR A 75 -18.56 8.86 22.67
C TYR A 75 -18.95 9.77 23.84
N ASP A 76 -18.93 11.08 23.60
CA ASP A 76 -19.41 12.08 24.55
C ASP A 76 -20.84 12.51 24.19
N ILE A 77 -21.70 12.59 25.22
CA ILE A 77 -23.11 12.99 25.13
C ILE A 77 -23.37 14.40 25.68
N ASN A 78 -22.48 14.94 26.51
CA ASN A 78 -22.79 16.07 27.40
C ASN A 78 -21.73 17.19 27.32
N HIS A 79 -21.53 17.77 26.13
CA HIS A 79 -20.84 19.06 26.03
C HIS A 79 -21.67 20.25 26.55
N ILE A 80 -22.91 20.02 27.01
CA ILE A 80 -23.83 21.05 27.47
C ILE A 80 -23.50 21.52 28.91
N ASN A 81 -22.75 20.74 29.70
CA ASN A 81 -22.40 21.08 31.10
C ASN A 81 -20.90 21.37 31.28
N GLN A 82 -20.35 22.21 30.40
CA GLN A 82 -19.09 22.97 30.52
C GLN A 82 -18.13 22.56 31.66
N THR A 83 -17.18 21.67 31.36
CA THR A 83 -15.83 21.65 32.00
C THR A 83 -14.80 20.82 31.23
N ALA A 84 -15.12 20.35 30.01
CA ALA A 84 -14.15 19.68 29.14
C ALA A 84 -13.50 20.72 28.21
N THR A 85 -12.24 21.05 28.48
CA THR A 85 -11.41 21.95 27.66
C THR A 85 -10.91 21.29 26.37
N GLU A 86 -11.06 19.98 26.22
CA GLU A 86 -10.67 19.24 25.01
C GLU A 86 -11.68 18.14 24.66
N ILE A 87 -12.07 18.10 23.38
CA ILE A 87 -12.96 17.09 22.82
C ILE A 87 -12.16 15.79 22.66
N THR A 88 -12.61 14.70 23.30
CA THR A 88 -12.02 13.37 23.15
C THR A 88 -13.08 12.37 22.71
N GLY A 89 -12.77 11.52 21.72
CA GLY A 89 -13.69 10.49 21.24
C GLY A 89 -14.64 10.93 20.11
N CYS A 90 -15.77 10.23 19.96
CA CYS A 90 -16.78 10.47 18.93
C CYS A 90 -17.89 11.40 19.45
N TYR A 91 -18.35 12.36 18.65
CA TYR A 91 -19.40 13.30 19.06
C TYR A 91 -20.73 12.97 18.41
N THR A 92 -21.72 12.66 19.24
CA THR A 92 -23.03 12.14 18.81
C THR A 92 -23.92 13.16 18.10
N GLN A 93 -23.73 14.46 18.35
CA GLN A 93 -24.51 15.51 17.67
C GLN A 93 -24.04 15.75 16.23
N THR A 94 -22.78 15.42 15.91
CA THR A 94 -22.25 15.51 14.54
C THR A 94 -22.41 14.18 13.81
N TYR A 95 -22.18 13.06 14.50
CA TYR A 95 -22.17 11.74 13.89
C TYR A 95 -23.17 10.80 14.58
N SER A 96 -24.25 10.47 13.87
CA SER A 96 -25.33 9.61 14.38
C SER A 96 -24.93 8.13 14.52
N TRP A 97 -23.90 7.70 13.78
CA TRP A 97 -23.39 6.32 13.78
C TRP A 97 -22.45 5.99 14.96
N CYS A 98 -22.03 6.98 15.77
CA CYS A 98 -21.14 6.74 16.92
C CYS A 98 -21.59 5.59 17.87
N PRO A 99 -22.90 5.44 18.21
CA PRO A 99 -23.33 4.44 19.21
C PRO A 99 -23.44 3.00 18.65
N SER A 100 -23.57 2.85 17.33
CA SER A 100 -23.69 1.56 16.66
C SER A 100 -22.33 0.95 16.33
N THR A 101 -21.31 1.78 16.09
CA THR A 101 -20.00 1.32 15.64
C THR A 101 -19.17 0.66 16.74
N HIS A 102 -18.58 -0.48 16.40
CA HIS A 102 -17.70 -1.24 17.28
C HIS A 102 -16.28 -0.71 17.25
N GLN A 103 -15.58 -0.80 18.39
CA GLN A 103 -14.21 -0.35 18.53
C GLN A 103 -13.23 -1.49 18.21
N VAL A 104 -12.41 -1.30 17.18
CA VAL A 104 -11.30 -2.20 16.87
C VAL A 104 -10.22 -2.11 17.96
N PRO A 105 -9.59 -3.21 18.40
CA PRO A 105 -8.50 -3.15 19.37
C PRO A 105 -7.28 -2.39 18.84
N LEU A 106 -6.76 -1.45 19.62
CA LEU A 106 -5.63 -0.58 19.22
C LEU A 106 -4.40 -1.39 18.80
N ALA A 107 -4.07 -2.45 19.54
CA ALA A 107 -2.90 -3.30 19.24
C ALA A 107 -3.03 -4.00 17.88
N LEU A 108 -4.24 -4.48 17.54
CA LEU A 108 -4.50 -5.11 16.24
C LEU A 108 -4.36 -4.09 15.11
N TYR A 109 -4.92 -2.90 15.29
CA TYR A 109 -4.81 -1.81 14.33
C TYR A 109 -3.35 -1.42 14.07
N VAL A 110 -2.57 -1.15 15.12
CA VAL A 110 -1.15 -0.77 15.01
C VAL A 110 -0.32 -1.87 14.36
N PHE A 111 -0.49 -3.13 14.79
CA PHE A 111 0.20 -4.25 14.19
C PHE A 111 -0.12 -4.39 12.70
N SER A 112 -1.40 -4.33 12.35
CA SER A 112 -1.85 -4.46 10.96
C SER A 112 -1.30 -3.33 10.08
N MET A 113 -1.28 -2.09 10.57
CA MET A 113 -0.73 -0.96 9.82
C MET A 113 0.78 -1.11 9.56
N VAL A 114 1.55 -1.51 10.57
CA VAL A 114 3.01 -1.59 10.46
C VAL A 114 3.48 -2.75 9.57
N PHE A 115 2.77 -3.89 9.59
CA PHE A 115 3.26 -5.12 8.94
C PHE A 115 2.52 -5.48 7.64
N LEU A 116 1.26 -5.09 7.47
CA LEU A 116 0.44 -5.53 6.33
C LEU A 116 0.29 -4.45 5.25
N MET A 117 0.51 -3.18 5.58
CA MET A 117 0.44 -2.07 4.63
C MET A 117 1.78 -1.81 3.91
N ALA A 118 2.64 -2.82 3.79
CA ALA A 118 3.89 -2.73 3.04
C ALA A 118 3.64 -2.84 1.54
N GLY A 119 3.30 -1.70 0.92
CA GLY A 119 3.00 -1.59 -0.50
C GLY A 119 4.26 -1.48 -1.36
N THR A 120 4.74 -2.60 -1.92
CA THR A 120 5.72 -2.59 -3.00
C THR A 120 5.16 -1.93 -4.26
N MET A 121 6.01 -1.13 -4.94
CA MET A 121 5.87 -0.54 -6.30
C MET A 121 5.38 0.92 -6.40
N THR A 122 6.12 1.84 -5.79
CA THR A 122 5.89 3.29 -5.81
C THR A 122 6.38 4.05 -7.07
N GLY A 123 6.79 3.38 -8.14
CA GLY A 123 7.33 4.04 -9.33
C GLY A 123 6.27 4.52 -10.34
N ILE A 124 5.54 3.58 -10.96
CA ILE A 124 4.73 3.84 -12.17
C ILE A 124 3.26 4.21 -11.84
N LEU A 125 2.78 3.90 -10.64
CA LEU A 125 1.42 4.22 -10.15
C LEU A 125 1.26 5.69 -9.68
N PHE A 126 2.34 6.49 -9.67
CA PHE A 126 2.34 7.82 -9.05
C PHE A 126 1.46 8.83 -9.81
N MET A 127 1.32 8.71 -11.14
CA MET A 127 0.53 9.64 -11.96
C MET A 127 -0.97 9.34 -11.95
N ALA A 128 -1.38 8.09 -12.22
CA ALA A 128 -2.79 7.68 -12.07
C ALA A 128 -3.25 7.79 -10.61
N GLY A 129 -2.33 7.56 -9.67
CA GLY A 129 -2.55 7.73 -8.24
C GLY A 129 -2.69 9.19 -7.79
N ALA A 130 -2.35 10.19 -8.61
CA ALA A 130 -2.53 11.60 -8.22
C ALA A 130 -4.02 12.01 -8.25
N LEU A 131 -4.77 11.57 -9.27
CA LEU A 131 -6.22 11.79 -9.34
C LEU A 131 -6.96 11.01 -8.24
N ALA A 132 -6.53 9.79 -7.96
CA ALA A 132 -7.08 9.02 -6.84
C ALA A 132 -6.80 9.69 -5.48
N ARG A 133 -5.64 10.34 -5.33
CA ARG A 133 -5.27 11.08 -4.10
C ARG A 133 -6.06 12.37 -3.88
N THR A 134 -6.63 12.97 -4.92
CA THR A 134 -7.50 14.15 -4.78
C THR A 134 -8.96 13.75 -4.60
N ILE A 135 -9.44 12.76 -5.35
CA ILE A 135 -10.85 12.30 -5.29
C ILE A 135 -11.10 11.44 -4.04
N GLY A 136 -10.14 10.59 -3.67
CA GLY A 136 -10.26 9.65 -2.56
C GLY A 136 -10.69 10.31 -1.25
N PRO A 137 -9.99 11.34 -0.75
CA PRO A 137 -10.36 12.01 0.50
C PRO A 137 -11.75 12.65 0.46
N ILE A 138 -12.21 13.15 -0.70
CA ILE A 138 -13.53 13.76 -0.85
C ILE A 138 -14.62 12.70 -0.68
N VAL A 139 -14.48 11.59 -1.41
CA VAL A 139 -15.42 10.46 -1.35
C VAL A 139 -15.45 9.85 0.04
N VAL A 140 -14.27 9.55 0.60
CA VAL A 140 -14.12 8.98 1.94
C VAL A 140 -14.71 9.90 3.02
N SER A 141 -14.48 11.22 2.93
CA SER A 141 -15.02 12.17 3.91
C SER A 141 -16.54 12.22 3.85
N PHE A 142 -17.13 12.20 2.65
CA PHE A 142 -18.59 12.18 2.48
C PHE A 142 -19.22 10.89 3.03
N LEU A 143 -18.63 9.73 2.70
CA LEU A 143 -19.08 8.44 3.21
C LEU A 143 -18.97 8.36 4.73
N PHE A 144 -17.86 8.85 5.29
CA PHE A 144 -17.64 8.85 6.73
C PHE A 144 -18.65 9.75 7.47
N ASP A 145 -18.96 10.93 6.93
CA ASP A 145 -19.90 11.86 7.56
C ASP A 145 -21.32 11.27 7.63
N HIS A 146 -21.81 10.67 6.55
CA HIS A 146 -23.18 10.17 6.47
C HIS A 146 -23.36 8.72 6.95
N TYR A 147 -22.47 7.82 6.58
CA TYR A 147 -22.61 6.37 6.81
C TYR A 147 -21.61 5.82 7.83
N GLY A 148 -20.62 6.61 8.21
CA GLY A 148 -19.60 6.23 9.17
C GLY A 148 -18.50 5.34 8.59
N PRO A 149 -17.61 4.84 9.47
CA PRO A 149 -16.41 4.12 9.05
C PRO A 149 -16.68 2.75 8.43
N GLU A 150 -17.81 2.12 8.74
CA GLU A 150 -18.21 0.82 8.19
C GLU A 150 -18.37 0.89 6.67
N ALA A 151 -19.13 1.86 6.16
CA ALA A 151 -19.33 2.06 4.73
C ALA A 151 -18.03 2.45 3.99
N THR A 152 -17.18 3.26 4.64
CA THR A 152 -15.86 3.61 4.10
C THR A 152 -14.97 2.38 3.97
N TRP A 153 -14.98 1.46 4.93
CA TRP A 153 -14.17 0.23 4.80
C TRP A 153 -14.76 -0.75 3.79
N GLU A 154 -16.08 -0.86 3.72
CA GLU A 154 -16.76 -1.72 2.75
C GLU A 154 -16.45 -1.32 1.31
N MET A 155 -16.50 -0.02 0.99
CA MET A 155 -16.17 0.43 -0.36
C MET A 155 -14.72 0.09 -0.74
N GLU A 156 -13.76 0.18 0.19
CA GLU A 156 -12.35 -0.14 -0.08
C GLU A 156 -12.19 -1.63 -0.36
N MET A 157 -12.84 -2.49 0.43
CA MET A 157 -12.86 -3.93 0.19
C MET A 157 -13.49 -4.29 -1.16
N VAL A 158 -14.57 -3.59 -1.57
CA VAL A 158 -15.19 -3.78 -2.88
C VAL A 158 -14.24 -3.37 -4.01
N VAL A 159 -13.62 -2.20 -3.93
CA VAL A 159 -12.64 -1.72 -4.92
C VAL A 159 -11.45 -2.67 -5.02
N LEU A 160 -10.96 -3.19 -3.89
CA LEU A 160 -9.89 -4.18 -3.85
C LEU A 160 -10.30 -5.52 -4.44
N GLY A 161 -11.51 -6.00 -4.11
CA GLY A 161 -12.07 -7.22 -4.67
C GLY A 161 -12.21 -7.14 -6.19
N VAL A 162 -12.70 -6.02 -6.72
CA VAL A 162 -12.77 -5.78 -8.17
C VAL A 162 -11.38 -5.75 -8.79
N THR A 163 -10.41 -5.09 -8.15
CA THR A 163 -9.02 -5.02 -8.62
C THR A 163 -8.38 -6.41 -8.70
N ILE A 164 -8.55 -7.24 -7.67
CA ILE A 164 -8.10 -8.64 -7.66
C ILE A 164 -8.82 -9.43 -8.75
N GLY A 165 -10.14 -9.26 -8.90
CA GLY A 165 -10.93 -9.93 -9.92
C GLY A 165 -10.46 -9.62 -11.34
N VAL A 166 -10.25 -8.35 -11.66
CA VAL A 166 -9.68 -7.89 -12.94
C VAL A 166 -8.29 -8.49 -13.14
N TRP A 167 -7.43 -8.45 -12.12
CA TRP A 167 -6.09 -9.04 -12.19
C TRP A 167 -6.13 -10.55 -12.48
N VAL A 168 -7.04 -11.29 -11.85
CA VAL A 168 -7.23 -12.74 -12.07
C VAL A 168 -7.71 -13.02 -13.50
N VAL A 169 -8.65 -12.24 -14.03
CA VAL A 169 -9.15 -12.38 -15.41
C VAL A 169 -8.02 -12.16 -16.42
N PHE A 170 -7.21 -11.11 -16.22
CA PHE A 170 -6.09 -10.79 -17.10
C PHE A 170 -4.79 -11.52 -16.75
N TYR A 171 -4.77 -12.38 -15.74
CA TYR A 171 -3.59 -13.10 -15.27
C TYR A 171 -2.88 -13.88 -16.39
N ARG A 172 -3.66 -14.40 -17.34
CA ARG A 172 -3.14 -15.14 -18.50
C ARG A 172 -2.49 -14.23 -19.55
N LYS A 173 -2.93 -12.97 -19.67
CA LYS A 173 -2.50 -12.04 -20.72
C LYS A 173 -1.21 -11.28 -20.38
N ILE A 174 -0.81 -11.21 -19.10
CA ILE A 174 0.39 -10.48 -18.68
C ILE A 174 1.64 -11.23 -19.17
N GLU A 175 2.10 -10.96 -20.38
CA GLU A 175 3.37 -11.46 -20.91
C GLU A 175 4.54 -10.66 -20.30
N PRO A 176 5.65 -11.31 -19.89
CA PRO A 176 6.81 -10.65 -19.34
C PRO A 176 7.63 -10.12 -20.49
N TYR A 177 8.32 -9.02 -20.21
CA TYR A 177 9.38 -8.57 -21.09
C TYR A 177 10.50 -9.62 -21.05
N GLU A 178 10.61 -10.44 -22.10
CA GLU A 178 11.83 -11.20 -22.34
C GLU A 178 12.90 -10.20 -22.77
N ALA A 179 13.71 -9.74 -21.83
CA ALA A 179 14.98 -9.13 -22.17
C ALA A 179 15.75 -10.19 -22.96
N ASN A 180 15.91 -9.96 -24.26
CA ASN A 180 16.72 -10.79 -25.12
C ASN A 180 18.19 -10.63 -24.68
N ASP A 181 18.59 -11.36 -23.65
CA ASP A 181 19.96 -11.44 -23.08
C ASP A 181 20.96 -12.11 -24.05
N LYS A 182 20.74 -11.99 -25.37
CA LYS A 182 21.73 -12.39 -26.39
C LYS A 182 22.61 -11.24 -26.88
N HIS A 183 22.50 -10.04 -26.28
CA HIS A 183 23.40 -8.93 -26.59
C HIS A 183 23.86 -8.21 -25.33
N PRO A 184 25.07 -8.54 -24.83
CA PRO A 184 26.24 -7.71 -25.17
C PRO A 184 27.46 -8.50 -25.69
N GLU A 185 27.59 -9.79 -25.39
CA GLU A 185 28.84 -10.53 -25.67
C GLU A 185 29.12 -10.72 -27.17
N SER A 186 28.08 -10.84 -28.00
CA SER A 186 28.25 -11.08 -29.45
C SER A 186 28.55 -9.81 -30.26
N LEU A 187 28.28 -8.62 -29.72
CA LEU A 187 28.65 -7.33 -30.33
C LEU A 187 30.10 -7.01 -29.95
N ASP A 188 30.45 -7.12 -28.66
CA ASP A 188 31.85 -6.99 -28.19
C ASP A 188 32.79 -8.00 -28.87
N ARG A 189 32.34 -9.24 -29.08
CA ARG A 189 33.12 -10.26 -29.81
C ARG A 189 33.27 -9.92 -31.30
N LYS A 190 32.27 -9.31 -31.94
CA LYS A 190 32.38 -8.88 -33.34
C LYS A 190 33.30 -7.67 -33.47
N ASP A 191 33.18 -6.70 -32.57
CA ASP A 191 33.97 -5.47 -32.60
C ASP A 191 35.45 -5.75 -32.30
N SER A 192 35.75 -6.67 -31.36
CA SER A 192 37.12 -7.14 -31.13
C SER A 192 37.73 -7.86 -32.34
N ILE A 193 36.99 -8.75 -33.01
CA ILE A 193 37.47 -9.45 -34.23
C ILE A 193 37.73 -8.46 -35.37
N ILE A 194 36.88 -7.44 -35.54
CA ILE A 194 37.05 -6.40 -36.57
C ILE A 194 38.28 -5.54 -36.26
N SER A 195 38.51 -5.18 -35.01
CA SER A 195 39.71 -4.45 -34.58
C SER A 195 40.99 -5.23 -34.92
N THR A 196 41.07 -6.51 -34.54
CA THR A 196 42.24 -7.36 -34.82
C THR A 196 42.51 -7.54 -36.31
N LYS A 197 41.44 -7.72 -37.11
CA LYS A 197 41.57 -7.90 -38.56
C LYS A 197 41.99 -6.60 -39.27
N THR A 198 41.60 -5.45 -38.73
CA THR A 198 42.01 -4.14 -39.27
C THR A 198 43.49 -3.87 -38.99
N GLU A 199 43.96 -4.23 -37.80
CA GLU A 199 45.36 -4.12 -37.38
C GLU A 199 46.30 -5.04 -38.20
N SER A 200 45.89 -6.28 -38.47
CA SER A 200 46.66 -7.20 -39.32
C SER A 200 46.79 -6.71 -40.77
N LEU A 201 45.73 -6.11 -41.33
CA LEU A 201 45.70 -5.58 -42.70
C LEU A 201 46.51 -4.29 -42.89
N SER A 202 46.81 -3.56 -41.80
CA SER A 202 47.72 -2.42 -41.82
C SER A 202 49.19 -2.83 -41.76
N ILE A 203 49.51 -3.94 -41.06
CA ILE A 203 50.89 -4.46 -40.96
C ILE A 203 51.35 -5.07 -42.30
N GLU A 204 50.44 -5.72 -43.03
CA GLU A 204 50.74 -6.36 -44.33
C GLU A 204 50.93 -5.36 -45.49
N ARG A 205 50.67 -4.06 -45.25
CA ARG A 205 50.79 -2.97 -46.24
C ARG A 205 52.04 -2.09 -46.05
N LEU A 206 52.94 -2.44 -45.13
CA LEU A 206 54.27 -1.83 -44.93
C LEU A 206 55.37 -2.77 -45.42
#